data_AF-A0A9E2GA76-F1
#
_entry.id   AF-A0A9E2GA76-F1
#
_cell.length_a   1.000
_cell.length_b   1.000
_cell.length_c   1.000
_cell.angle_alpha   90.00
_cell.angle_beta   90.00
_cell.angle_gamma   90.00
#
_symmetry.space_group_name_H-M   'P 1'
#
loop_
_entity.id
_entity.type
_entity.pdbx_description
1 polymer ?
#
loop_
_entity_poly.entity_id
_entity_poly.type
_entity_poly.pdbx_seq_one_letter_code
_entity_poly.pdbx_strand_id
1 'polypeptide(L)'
;MKLSEMFKEPINRKDLLPVIKQAVFMSIIGGLLIGTIHLLVVQIFHISLIWMFLFILGITMARRIRDAYTNYHIAYAIIAIVSLFVTYYLTQCVYAYGLVFMTNGLVGEYINFIFNPLLHFNFINILSSSFLTVGNLIDVFFFIVINIYVVRYLK
;
A
#
# COMPACT_ATOMS: atom_id res chain seq x y z
N MET A 1 -19.71 18.62 1.26
CA MET A 1 -20.28 17.77 2.33
C MET A 1 -19.32 17.77 3.51
N LYS A 2 -19.85 17.88 4.73
CA LYS A 2 -19.05 17.69 5.95
C LYS A 2 -18.73 16.20 6.10
N LEU A 3 -17.56 15.86 6.65
CA LEU A 3 -17.12 14.47 6.84
C LEU A 3 -18.17 13.63 7.59
N SER A 4 -18.83 14.23 8.59
CA SER A 4 -19.92 13.63 9.37
C SER A 4 -21.16 13.26 8.57
N GLU A 5 -21.41 13.91 7.42
CA GLU A 5 -22.55 13.61 6.54
C GLU A 5 -22.23 12.41 5.65
N MET A 6 -20.99 12.27 5.20
CA MET A 6 -20.54 11.17 4.34
C MET A 6 -20.54 9.80 5.05
N PHE A 7 -20.40 9.78 6.38
CA PHE A 7 -20.53 8.55 7.18
C PHE A 7 -21.98 8.15 7.47
N LYS A 8 -22.93 9.08 7.31
CA LYS A 8 -24.35 8.83 7.54
C LYS A 8 -25.07 8.32 6.30
N GLU A 9 -24.42 8.35 5.14
CA GLU A 9 -25.00 7.81 3.91
C GLU A 9 -25.16 6.29 4.03
N PRO A 10 -26.27 5.73 3.53
CA PRO A 10 -26.50 4.30 3.60
C PRO A 10 -25.53 3.55 2.68
N ILE A 11 -24.80 2.59 3.23
CA ILE A 11 -23.93 1.70 2.44
C ILE A 11 -24.79 0.71 1.67
N ASN A 12 -24.66 0.68 0.34
CA ASN A 12 -25.23 -0.38 -0.46
C ASN A 12 -24.46 -1.69 -0.21
N ARG A 13 -25.09 -2.64 0.50
CA ARG A 13 -24.49 -3.94 0.84
C ARG A 13 -24.13 -4.76 -0.40
N LYS A 14 -24.84 -4.56 -1.53
CA LYS A 14 -24.56 -5.25 -2.79
C LYS A 14 -23.23 -4.82 -3.42
N ASP A 15 -22.81 -3.59 -3.16
CA ASP A 15 -21.59 -2.98 -3.70
C ASP A 15 -20.38 -3.23 -2.78
N LEU A 16 -20.62 -3.37 -1.47
CA LEU A 16 -19.57 -3.56 -0.46
C LEU A 16 -18.73 -4.82 -0.71
N LEU A 17 -19.37 -5.96 -0.98
CA LEU A 17 -18.65 -7.23 -1.18
C LEU A 17 -17.78 -7.22 -2.45
N PRO A 18 -18.26 -6.77 -3.61
CA PRO A 18 -17.43 -6.53 -4.78
C PRO A 18 -16.22 -5.63 -4.51
N VAL A 19 -16.43 -4.50 -3.81
CA VAL A 19 -15.35 -3.56 -3.45
C VAL A 19 -14.28 -4.24 -2.61
N ILE A 20 -14.67 -4.95 -1.56
CA ILE A 20 -13.72 -5.69 -0.70
C ILE A 20 -12.96 -6.73 -1.52
N LYS A 21 -13.65 -7.50 -2.37
CA LYS A 21 -13.01 -8.53 -3.22
C LYS A 21 -11.95 -7.91 -4.13
N GLN A 22 -12.29 -6.80 -4.82
CA GLN A 22 -11.34 -6.12 -5.70
C GLN A 22 -10.15 -5.56 -4.92
N ALA A 23 -10.41 -4.92 -3.78
CA ALA A 23 -9.37 -4.30 -2.97
C ALA A 23 -8.39 -5.34 -2.39
N VAL A 24 -8.90 -6.46 -1.86
CA VAL A 24 -8.07 -7.57 -1.34
C VAL A 24 -7.28 -8.25 -2.46
N PHE A 25 -7.94 -8.56 -3.59
CA PHE A 25 -7.27 -9.19 -4.73
C PHE A 25 -6.13 -8.34 -5.27
N MET A 26 -6.41 -7.04 -5.50
CA MET A 26 -5.40 -6.09 -5.97
C MET A 26 -4.29 -5.89 -4.95
N SER A 27 -4.60 -5.89 -3.64
CA SER A 27 -3.57 -5.69 -2.64
C SER A 27 -2.60 -6.86 -2.54
N ILE A 28 -3.12 -8.09 -2.62
CA ILE A 28 -2.30 -9.32 -2.58
C ILE A 28 -1.45 -9.42 -3.84
N ILE A 29 -2.07 -9.42 -5.02
CA ILE A 29 -1.34 -9.59 -6.29
C ILE A 29 -0.40 -8.42 -6.53
N GLY A 30 -0.86 -7.20 -6.30
CA GLY A 30 -0.03 -6.01 -6.41
C GLY A 30 1.17 -6.06 -5.46
N GLY A 31 0.95 -6.46 -4.21
CA GLY A 31 2.02 -6.62 -3.22
C GLY A 31 3.10 -7.60 -3.66
N LEU A 32 2.68 -8.79 -4.10
CA LEU A 32 3.57 -9.85 -4.60
C LEU A 32 4.33 -9.46 -5.88
N LEU A 33 3.61 -8.89 -6.85
CA LEU A 33 4.18 -8.49 -8.13
C LEU A 33 5.17 -7.34 -7.97
N ILE A 34 4.77 -6.27 -7.27
CA ILE A 34 5.65 -5.12 -7.03
C ILE A 34 6.84 -5.53 -6.19
N GLY A 35 6.67 -6.37 -5.16
CA GLY A 35 7.78 -6.86 -4.34
C GLY A 35 8.83 -7.57 -5.19
N THR A 36 8.41 -8.46 -6.08
CA THR A 36 9.31 -9.19 -6.98
C THR A 36 10.00 -8.27 -7.98
N ILE A 37 9.26 -7.37 -8.64
CA ILE A 37 9.82 -6.42 -9.60
C ILE A 37 10.79 -5.47 -8.90
N HIS A 38 10.42 -4.98 -7.72
CA HIS A 38 11.24 -4.07 -6.93
C HIS A 38 12.55 -4.73 -6.52
N LEU A 39 12.51 -5.98 -6.05
CA LEU A 39 13.71 -6.77 -5.76
C LEU A 39 14.64 -6.83 -6.98
N LEU A 40 14.11 -7.23 -8.13
CA LEU A 40 14.88 -7.33 -9.38
C LEU A 40 15.50 -5.99 -9.78
N VAL A 41 14.73 -4.90 -9.72
CA VAL A 41 15.21 -3.56 -10.08
C VAL A 41 16.30 -3.09 -9.14
N VAL A 42 16.14 -3.28 -7.83
CA VAL A 42 17.16 -2.88 -6.84
C VAL A 42 18.44 -3.70 -7.02
N GLN A 43 18.33 -5.00 -7.30
CA GLN A 43 19.50 -5.86 -7.49
C GLN A 43 20.29 -5.55 -8.76
N ILE A 44 19.61 -5.15 -9.85
CA ILE A 44 20.27 -4.90 -11.14
C ILE A 44 20.72 -3.45 -11.29
N PHE A 45 19.87 -2.50 -10.89
CA PHE A 45 20.05 -1.08 -11.19
C PHE A 45 20.42 -0.24 -9.97
N HIS A 46 20.41 -0.82 -8.76
CA HIS A 46 20.69 -0.13 -7.49
C HIS A 46 19.82 1.12 -7.23
N ILE A 47 18.61 1.15 -7.80
CA ILE A 47 17.63 2.23 -7.60
C ILE A 47 16.35 1.69 -6.98
N SER A 48 15.69 2.51 -6.16
CA SER A 48 14.37 2.21 -5.61
C SER A 48 13.28 2.94 -6.39
N LEU A 49 12.37 2.16 -7.00
CA LEU A 49 11.19 2.66 -7.72
C LEU A 49 9.88 2.28 -7.04
N ILE A 50 9.93 1.89 -5.75
CA ILE A 50 8.79 1.34 -5.02
C ILE A 50 7.59 2.29 -5.03
N TRP A 51 7.80 3.58 -4.77
CA TRP A 51 6.73 4.58 -4.75
C TRP A 51 6.09 4.79 -6.12
N MET A 52 6.87 4.72 -7.19
CA MET A 52 6.34 4.81 -8.55
C MET A 52 5.44 3.60 -8.86
N PHE A 53 5.88 2.40 -8.50
CA PHE A 53 5.07 1.19 -8.69
C PHE A 53 3.79 1.22 -7.83
N LEU A 54 3.88 1.66 -6.58
CA LEU A 54 2.72 1.81 -5.70
C LEU A 54 1.76 2.89 -6.17
N PHE A 55 2.25 3.98 -6.78
CA PHE A 55 1.39 4.99 -7.39
C PHE A 55 0.59 4.41 -8.56
N ILE A 56 1.24 3.68 -9.47
CA ILE A 56 0.58 3.01 -10.60
C ILE A 56 -0.46 2.00 -10.09
N LEU A 57 -0.10 1.19 -9.09
CA LEU A 57 -1.04 0.24 -8.49
C LEU A 57 -2.20 0.94 -7.77
N GLY A 58 -1.92 2.01 -7.04
CA GLY A 58 -2.96 2.80 -6.37
C GLY A 58 -4.01 3.30 -7.35
N ILE A 59 -3.60 3.85 -8.49
CA ILE A 59 -4.52 4.30 -9.54
C ILE A 59 -5.33 3.12 -10.12
N THR A 60 -4.66 2.01 -10.45
CA THR A 60 -5.36 0.85 -11.04
C THR A 60 -6.33 0.19 -10.06
N MET A 61 -5.98 0.13 -8.77
CA MET A 61 -6.86 -0.32 -7.70
C MET A 61 -8.03 0.63 -7.49
N ALA A 62 -7.79 1.94 -7.44
CA ALA A 62 -8.85 2.95 -7.33
C ALA A 62 -9.85 2.82 -8.48
N ARG A 63 -9.37 2.59 -9.71
CA ARG A 63 -10.22 2.33 -10.88
C ARG A 63 -11.09 1.10 -10.70
N ARG A 64 -10.50 -0.04 -10.35
CA ARG A 64 -11.28 -1.27 -10.13
C ARG A 64 -12.29 -1.17 -9.01
N ILE A 65 -11.96 -0.46 -7.93
CA ILE A 65 -12.89 -0.22 -6.83
C ILE A 65 -14.02 0.71 -7.30
N ARG A 66 -13.71 1.77 -8.06
CA ARG A 66 -14.73 2.68 -8.63
C ARG A 66 -15.72 1.93 -9.50
N ASP A 67 -15.24 1.02 -10.34
CA ASP A 67 -16.08 0.22 -11.23
C ASP A 67 -16.92 -0.84 -10.49
N ALA A 68 -16.63 -1.08 -9.20
CA ALA A 68 -17.30 -2.09 -8.38
C ALA A 68 -18.49 -1.56 -7.57
N TYR A 69 -18.80 -0.27 -7.63
CA TYR A 69 -19.98 0.32 -6.99
C TYR A 69 -20.69 1.32 -7.89
N THR A 70 -21.94 1.59 -7.55
CA THR A 70 -22.80 2.51 -8.32
C THR A 70 -22.80 3.92 -7.72
N ASN A 71 -22.95 4.01 -6.39
CA ASN A 71 -22.97 5.26 -5.64
C ASN A 71 -21.78 5.30 -4.70
N TYR A 72 -21.08 6.44 -4.66
CA TYR A 72 -19.92 6.60 -3.78
C TYR A 72 -20.32 6.51 -2.30
N HIS A 73 -19.45 5.90 -1.49
CA HIS A 73 -19.53 5.93 -0.04
C HIS A 73 -18.11 6.02 0.54
N ILE A 74 -17.93 6.75 1.66
CA ILE A 74 -16.61 6.98 2.27
C ILE A 74 -15.90 5.69 2.70
N ALA A 75 -16.66 4.66 3.07
CA ALA A 75 -16.13 3.33 3.37
C ALA A 75 -15.28 2.74 2.23
N TYR A 76 -15.61 3.02 0.97
CA TYR A 76 -14.83 2.52 -0.17
C TYR A 76 -13.44 3.17 -0.25
N ALA A 77 -13.35 4.46 0.13
CA ALA A 77 -12.06 5.14 0.26
C ALA A 77 -11.23 4.58 1.41
N ILE A 78 -11.86 4.26 2.56
CA ILE A 78 -11.17 3.62 3.69
C ILE A 78 -10.64 2.25 3.28
N ILE A 79 -11.46 1.43 2.59
CA ILE A 79 -11.05 0.11 2.08
C ILE A 79 -9.84 0.25 1.15
N ALA A 80 -9.87 1.21 0.21
CA ALA A 80 -8.75 1.41 -0.71
C ALA A 80 -7.46 1.83 0.01
N ILE A 81 -7.55 2.73 1.00
CA ILE A 81 -6.40 3.14 1.82
C ILE A 81 -5.84 1.94 2.59
N VAL A 82 -6.68 1.17 3.27
CA VAL A 82 -6.24 -0.03 4.01
C VAL A 82 -5.59 -1.02 3.06
N SER A 83 -6.15 -1.24 1.88
CA SER A 83 -5.55 -2.10 0.87
C SER A 83 -4.19 -1.61 0.39
N LEU A 84 -3.96 -0.30 0.24
CA LEU A 84 -2.64 0.25 -0.08
C LEU A 84 -1.61 -0.06 1.01
N PHE A 85 -1.99 0.06 2.29
CA PHE A 85 -1.11 -0.29 3.40
C PHE A 85 -0.76 -1.80 3.36
N VAL A 86 -1.77 -2.65 3.15
CA VAL A 86 -1.56 -4.10 3.00
C VAL A 86 -0.63 -4.40 1.83
N THR A 87 -0.81 -3.75 0.68
CA THR A 87 0.09 -3.88 -0.47
C THR A 87 1.51 -3.49 -0.10
N TYR A 88 1.71 -2.30 0.47
CA TYR A 88 3.04 -1.82 0.84
C TYR A 88 3.74 -2.80 1.78
N TYR A 89 3.04 -3.28 2.80
CA TYR A 89 3.56 -4.30 3.72
C TYR A 89 3.96 -5.58 2.97
N LEU A 90 3.08 -6.14 2.14
CA LEU A 90 3.39 -7.34 1.37
C LEU A 90 4.57 -7.14 0.40
N THR A 91 4.66 -5.99 -0.25
CA THR A 91 5.81 -5.63 -1.10
C THR A 91 7.11 -5.67 -0.31
N GLN A 92 7.13 -5.11 0.90
CA GLN A 92 8.30 -5.14 1.77
C GLN A 92 8.62 -6.56 2.26
N CYS A 93 7.62 -7.36 2.63
CA CYS A 93 7.83 -8.76 3.01
C CYS A 93 8.45 -9.57 1.87
N VAL A 94 7.93 -9.44 0.65
CA VAL A 94 8.47 -10.15 -0.53
C VAL A 94 9.88 -9.71 -0.85
N TYR A 95 10.15 -8.41 -0.79
CA TYR A 95 11.50 -7.88 -0.99
C TYR A 95 12.48 -8.44 0.04
N ALA A 96 12.14 -8.35 1.34
CA ALA A 96 12.99 -8.85 2.42
C ALA A 96 13.20 -10.37 2.35
N TYR A 97 12.13 -11.13 2.09
CA TYR A 97 12.22 -12.58 1.93
C TYR A 97 13.07 -12.97 0.72
N GLY A 98 12.89 -12.29 -0.41
CA GLY A 98 13.68 -12.52 -1.61
C GLY A 98 15.17 -12.21 -1.40
N LEU A 99 15.50 -11.13 -0.71
CA LEU A 99 16.87 -10.82 -0.31
C LEU A 99 17.50 -11.93 0.53
N VAL A 100 16.81 -12.34 1.61
CA VAL A 100 17.29 -13.39 2.52
C VAL A 100 17.57 -14.69 1.78
N PHE A 101 16.67 -15.05 0.84
CA PHE A 101 16.83 -16.23 0.01
C PHE A 101 18.05 -16.12 -0.92
N MET A 102 18.28 -14.96 -1.53
CA MET A 102 19.44 -14.73 -2.41
C MET A 102 20.77 -14.73 -1.67
N THR A 103 20.80 -14.30 -0.40
CA THR A 103 22.03 -14.19 0.39
C THR A 103 22.31 -15.42 1.28
N ASN A 104 21.55 -16.51 1.15
CA ASN A 104 21.64 -17.71 2.00
C ASN A 104 21.59 -17.42 3.51
N GLY A 105 20.94 -16.32 3.90
CA GLY A 105 21.02 -15.75 5.24
C GLY A 105 19.80 -16.07 6.10
N LEU A 106 19.40 -17.35 6.22
CA LEU A 106 18.28 -17.78 7.07
C LEU A 106 18.67 -17.67 8.57
N VAL A 107 18.80 -16.45 9.05
CA VAL A 107 18.96 -16.13 10.48
C VAL A 107 17.59 -15.74 11.02
N GLY A 108 17.19 -16.30 12.17
CA GLY A 108 15.86 -16.11 12.77
C GLY A 108 15.47 -14.63 13.01
N GLU A 109 16.46 -13.74 13.13
CA GLU A 109 16.25 -12.29 13.24
C GLU A 109 15.58 -11.68 12.01
N TYR A 110 15.86 -12.19 10.80
CA TYR A 110 15.21 -11.72 9.58
C TYR A 110 13.74 -12.15 9.48
N ILE A 111 13.38 -13.27 10.10
CA ILE A 111 11.99 -13.75 10.15
C ILE A 111 11.14 -12.79 10.98
N ASN A 112 11.64 -12.35 12.14
CA ASN A 112 10.95 -11.37 12.98
C ASN A 112 10.77 -10.03 12.27
N PHE A 113 11.76 -9.62 11.47
CA PHE A 113 11.65 -8.41 10.66
C PHE A 113 10.51 -8.51 9.63
N ILE A 114 10.40 -9.63 8.91
CA ILE A 114 9.40 -9.84 7.85
C ILE A 114 7.96 -9.83 8.39
N PHE A 115 7.72 -10.38 9.58
CA PHE A 115 6.37 -10.52 10.14
C PHE A 115 5.93 -9.35 11.04
N ASN A 116 6.79 -8.36 11.27
CA ASN A 116 6.46 -7.22 12.10
C ASN A 116 6.06 -5.99 11.24
N PRO A 117 4.75 -5.72 11.07
CA PRO A 117 4.29 -4.63 10.22
C PRO A 117 4.78 -3.26 10.70
N LEU A 118 4.97 -3.05 12.01
CA LEU A 118 5.39 -1.75 12.56
C LEU A 118 6.76 -1.33 12.04
N LEU A 119 7.67 -2.29 11.81
CA LEU A 119 9.01 -2.00 11.30
C LEU A 119 8.95 -1.47 9.87
N HIS A 120 8.04 -1.97 9.04
CA HIS A 120 7.89 -1.52 7.65
C HIS A 120 7.26 -0.13 7.54
N PHE A 121 6.44 0.27 8.51
CA PHE A 121 5.81 1.60 8.57
C PHE A 121 6.58 2.62 9.43
N ASN A 122 7.82 2.33 9.81
CA ASN A 122 8.61 3.24 10.65
C ASN A 122 8.85 4.60 9.97
N PHE A 123 8.70 4.70 8.64
CA PHE A 123 8.82 5.97 7.93
C PHE A 123 7.75 7.01 8.34
N ILE A 124 6.62 6.55 8.87
CA ILE A 124 5.52 7.40 9.36
C ILE A 124 5.74 7.78 10.84
N ASN A 125 6.67 7.13 11.54
CA ASN A 125 6.90 7.35 12.97
C ASN A 125 7.64 8.67 13.22
N ILE A 126 6.91 9.69 13.66
CA ILE A 126 7.42 11.04 13.95
C ILE A 126 8.48 11.04 15.05
N LEU A 127 8.43 10.05 15.96
CA LEU A 127 9.39 9.93 17.07
C LEU A 127 10.70 9.25 16.66
N SER A 128 10.79 8.72 15.43
CA SER A 128 12.02 8.12 14.93
C SER A 128 13.10 9.19 14.71
N SER A 129 14.34 8.87 15.10
CA SER A 129 15.50 9.74 14.80
C SER A 129 15.73 9.93 13.30
N SER A 130 15.24 9.00 12.47
CA SER A 130 15.33 9.08 11.00
C SER A 130 14.20 9.87 10.35
N PHE A 131 13.20 10.35 11.11
CA PHE A 131 11.96 10.90 10.55
C PHE A 131 12.19 12.12 9.65
N LEU A 132 13.08 13.03 10.06
CA LEU A 132 13.41 14.26 9.34
C LEU A 132 14.50 14.09 8.26
N THR A 133 14.95 12.86 8.01
CA THR A 133 15.90 12.61 6.92
C THR A 133 15.23 12.86 5.56
N VAL A 134 15.98 13.36 4.59
CA VAL A 134 15.45 13.71 3.26
C VAL A 134 14.76 12.52 2.61
N GLY A 135 15.36 11.32 2.70
CA GLY A 135 14.74 10.09 2.17
C GLY A 135 13.38 9.81 2.80
N ASN A 136 13.29 9.87 4.14
CA ASN A 136 12.05 9.63 4.85
C ASN A 136 10.97 10.67 4.53
N LEU A 137 11.34 11.94 4.38
CA LEU A 137 10.40 12.99 3.99
C LEU A 137 9.84 12.76 2.59
N ILE A 138 10.66 12.28 1.65
CA ILE A 138 10.23 11.89 0.31
C ILE A 138 9.24 10.72 0.39
N ASP A 139 9.54 9.71 1.22
CA ASP A 139 8.66 8.55 1.44
C ASP A 139 7.29 8.97 1.97
N VAL A 140 7.26 9.80 3.02
CA VAL A 140 6.03 10.35 3.60
C VAL A 140 5.27 11.18 2.57
N PHE A 141 5.96 12.02 1.80
CA PHE A 141 5.34 12.83 0.76
C PHE A 141 4.65 11.98 -0.31
N PHE A 142 5.36 11.01 -0.90
CA PHE A 142 4.77 10.14 -1.91
C PHE A 142 3.63 9.30 -1.35
N PHE A 143 3.76 8.80 -0.12
CA PHE A 143 2.69 8.08 0.56
C PHE A 143 1.42 8.92 0.68
N ILE A 144 1.53 10.17 1.12
CA ILE A 144 0.39 11.10 1.23
C ILE A 144 -0.20 11.37 -0.14
N VAL A 145 0.64 11.69 -1.14
CA VAL A 145 0.20 11.98 -2.51
C VAL A 145 -0.58 10.81 -3.10
N ILE A 146 -0.06 9.59 -3.02
CA ILE A 146 -0.74 8.38 -3.52
C ILE A 146 -2.12 8.24 -2.89
N ASN A 147 -2.22 8.34 -1.56
CA ASN A 147 -3.49 8.21 -0.86
C ASN A 147 -4.49 9.31 -1.25
N ILE A 148 -4.05 10.56 -1.37
CA ILE A 148 -4.90 11.68 -1.84
C ILE A 148 -5.44 11.39 -3.25
N TYR A 149 -4.57 10.97 -4.16
CA TYR A 149 -4.97 10.67 -5.54
C TYR A 149 -5.95 9.50 -5.62
N VAL A 150 -5.71 8.43 -4.86
CA VAL A 150 -6.63 7.28 -4.78
C VAL A 150 -8.00 7.69 -4.27
N VAL A 151 -8.06 8.46 -3.18
CA VAL A 151 -9.33 8.95 -2.62
C VAL A 151 -10.04 9.86 -3.61
N ARG A 152 -9.30 10.73 -4.31
CA ARG A 152 -9.87 11.63 -5.32
C ARG A 152 -10.42 10.87 -6.52
N TYR A 153 -9.71 9.84 -6.99
CA TYR A 153 -10.15 9.01 -8.11
C TYR A 153 -11.44 8.24 -7.78
N LEU A 154 -11.61 7.85 -6.52
CA LEU A 154 -12.82 7.19 -6.06
C LEU A 154 -14.02 8.13 -5.97
N LYS A 155 -13.88 9.45 -5.91
CA LYS A 155 -15.05 10.34 -5.83
C LYS A 155 -15.65 10.54 -7.21
#